data_AF-J9EAU7-F1
#
_entry.id   AF-J9EAU7-F1
#
_cell.length_a   1.000
_cell.length_b   1.000
_cell.length_c   1.000
_cell.angle_alpha   90.00
_cell.angle_beta   90.00
_cell.angle_gamma   90.00
#
_symmetry.space_group_name_H-M   'P 1'
#
loop_
_entity.id
_entity.type
_entity.pdbx_description
1 polymer ?
#
loop_
_entity_poly.entity_id
_entity_poly.type
_entity_poly.pdbx_seq_one_letter_code
_entity_poly.pdbx_strand_id
1 'polypeptide(L)'
;MTINYNLQLSNSKPWALFLILLRWRGSIWKLVLIELVIFLLMFLSINIFLNHILPENTRKTVAEITQWFKSQETFKMIPMEFMLGFLVQAIITRWQKMIHDIGFIDSLSLTVASYIHGNTDYSRMIRRNIVRY
;
A
#
# COMPACT_ATOMS: atom_id res chain seq x y z
N MET A 1 -10.77 -3.54 3.80
CA MET A 1 -11.24 -4.83 3.24
C MET A 1 -10.14 -5.35 2.33
N THR A 2 -9.80 -6.64 2.39
CA THR A 2 -8.83 -7.27 1.49
C THR A 2 -9.37 -7.29 0.06
N ILE A 3 -8.49 -7.11 -0.93
CA ILE A 3 -8.89 -7.04 -2.34
C ILE A 3 -8.22 -8.19 -3.07
N ASN A 4 -9.04 -9.17 -3.47
CA ASN A 4 -8.56 -10.29 -4.26
C ASN A 4 -8.59 -9.93 -5.76
N TYR A 5 -7.45 -10.05 -6.42
CA TYR A 5 -7.30 -9.89 -7.86
C TYR A 5 -6.50 -11.05 -8.50
N ASN A 6 -6.30 -12.15 -7.77
CA ASN A 6 -5.50 -13.29 -8.23
C ASN A 6 -6.04 -13.90 -9.53
N LEU A 7 -7.38 -14.01 -9.65
CA LEU A 7 -8.02 -14.54 -10.86
C LEU A 7 -7.78 -13.67 -12.10
N GLN A 8 -7.60 -12.35 -11.94
CA GLN A 8 -7.33 -11.45 -13.06
C GLN A 8 -5.86 -11.51 -13.50
N LEU A 9 -4.97 -11.92 -12.60
CA LEU A 9 -3.53 -12.12 -12.86
C LEU A 9 -3.17 -13.54 -13.27
N SER A 10 -4.13 -14.46 -13.35
CA SER A 10 -3.85 -15.86 -13.71
C SER A 10 -3.38 -16.02 -15.15
N ASN A 11 -3.75 -15.08 -16.03
CA ASN A 11 -3.30 -15.03 -17.42
C ASN A 11 -2.18 -14.00 -17.58
N SER A 12 -1.04 -14.40 -18.15
CA SER A 12 0.14 -13.54 -18.40
C SER A 12 -0.03 -12.54 -19.55
N LYS A 13 -1.23 -11.99 -19.74
CA LYS A 13 -1.48 -10.96 -20.74
C LYS A 13 -0.90 -9.64 -20.23
N PRO A 14 -0.06 -8.91 -21.00
CA PRO A 14 0.50 -7.63 -20.57
C PRO A 14 -0.59 -6.59 -20.24
N TRP A 15 -1.75 -6.69 -20.90
CA TRP A 15 -2.92 -5.84 -20.65
C TRP A 15 -3.51 -6.01 -19.24
N ALA A 16 -3.36 -7.18 -18.61
CA ALA A 16 -3.90 -7.45 -17.29
C ALA A 16 -3.27 -6.54 -16.22
N LEU A 17 -1.96 -6.28 -16.32
CA LEU A 17 -1.24 -5.37 -15.42
C LEU A 17 -1.73 -3.92 -15.57
N PHE A 18 -1.93 -3.47 -16.81
CA PHE A 18 -2.43 -2.13 -17.10
C PHE A 18 -3.85 -1.91 -16.55
N LEU A 19 -4.73 -2.90 -16.70
CA LEU A 19 -6.08 -2.86 -16.14
C LEU A 19 -6.10 -2.78 -14.61
N ILE A 20 -5.14 -3.40 -13.93
CA ILE A 20 -5.03 -3.35 -12.46
C ILE A 20 -4.63 -1.95 -11.99
N LEU A 21 -3.74 -1.26 -12.71
CA LEU A 21 -3.36 0.11 -12.40
C LEU A 21 -4.56 1.07 -12.45
N LEU A 22 -5.52 0.83 -13.34
CA LEU A 22 -6.73 1.66 -13.50
C LEU A 22 -7.88 1.28 -12.56
N ARG A 23 -7.72 0.23 -11.75
CA ARG A 23 -8.74 -0.14 -10.76
C ARG A 23 -8.89 0.96 -9.71
N TRP A 24 -10.09 1.15 -9.15
CA TRP A 24 -10.34 2.16 -8.11
C TRP A 24 -10.29 1.60 -6.68
N ARG A 25 -10.88 0.42 -6.44
CA ARG A 25 -10.94 -0.15 -5.08
C ARG A 25 -9.54 -0.60 -4.65
N GLY A 26 -9.03 0.03 -3.58
CA GLY A 26 -7.70 -0.19 -2.97
C GLY A 26 -6.54 -0.04 -3.94
N SER A 27 -6.70 0.83 -4.93
CA SER A 27 -5.59 1.27 -5.77
C SER A 27 -4.85 2.45 -5.17
N ILE A 28 -3.68 2.72 -5.74
CA ILE A 28 -2.83 3.87 -5.40
C ILE A 28 -3.59 5.18 -5.64
N TRP A 29 -4.43 5.25 -6.67
CA TRP A 29 -5.25 6.43 -6.95
C TRP A 29 -6.11 6.81 -5.76
N LYS A 30 -6.84 5.86 -5.16
CA LYS A 30 -7.67 6.16 -4.00
C LYS A 30 -6.84 6.62 -2.79
N LEU A 31 -5.59 6.17 -2.66
CA LEU A 31 -4.70 6.49 -1.55
C LEU A 31 -4.01 7.85 -1.69
N VAL A 32 -3.71 8.29 -2.92
CA VAL A 32 -2.84 9.47 -3.17
C VAL A 32 -3.60 10.62 -3.83
N LEU A 33 -4.85 10.42 -4.27
CA LEU A 33 -5.56 11.42 -5.07
C LEU A 33 -5.78 12.74 -4.33
N ILE A 34 -5.99 12.73 -3.01
CA ILE A 34 -6.18 13.98 -2.24
C ILE A 34 -4.85 14.75 -2.17
N GLU A 35 -3.77 14.06 -1.82
CA GLU A 35 -2.41 14.60 -1.75
C GLU A 35 -1.97 15.14 -3.11
N LEU A 36 -2.29 14.42 -4.19
CA LEU A 36 -2.00 14.84 -5.57
C LEU A 36 -2.78 16.10 -5.93
N VAL A 37 -4.06 16.17 -5.60
CA VAL A 37 -4.88 17.37 -5.87
C VAL A 37 -4.36 18.57 -5.10
N ILE A 38 -4.02 18.42 -3.82
CA ILE A 38 -3.42 19.49 -3.01
C ILE A 38 -2.10 19.95 -3.61
N PHE A 39 -1.23 19.00 -4.00
CA PHE A 39 0.05 19.29 -4.65
C PHE A 39 -0.14 20.08 -5.95
N LEU A 40 -1.07 19.64 -6.81
CA LEU A 40 -1.36 20.30 -8.08
C LEU A 40 -1.93 21.71 -7.87
N LEU A 41 -2.85 21.89 -6.93
CA LEU A 41 -3.41 23.21 -6.60
C LEU A 41 -2.33 24.15 -6.09
N MET A 42 -1.46 23.70 -5.20
CA MET A 42 -0.35 24.49 -4.69
C MET A 42 0.63 24.84 -5.81
N PHE A 43 1.00 23.87 -6.64
CA PHE A 43 1.88 24.09 -7.78
C PHE A 43 1.30 25.11 -8.78
N LEU A 44 0.01 24.98 -9.13
CA LEU A 44 -0.68 25.91 -10.01
C LEU A 44 -0.78 27.30 -9.39
N SER A 45 -1.07 27.41 -8.10
CA SER A 45 -1.13 28.70 -7.41
C SER A 45 0.21 29.44 -7.45
N ILE A 46 1.32 28.72 -7.22
CA ILE A 46 2.67 29.28 -7.33
C ILE A 46 2.94 29.69 -8.77
N ASN A 47 2.63 28.84 -9.75
CA ASN A 47 2.83 29.15 -11.16
C ASN A 47 2.08 30.42 -11.61
N ILE A 48 0.81 30.56 -11.21
CA ILE A 48 -0.01 31.74 -11.51
C ILE A 48 0.60 32.98 -10.83
N PHE A 49 1.00 32.87 -9.56
CA PHE A 49 1.62 33.97 -8.83
C PHE A 49 2.90 34.47 -9.51
N LEU A 50 3.78 33.54 -9.92
CA LEU A 50 5.04 33.86 -10.58
C LEU A 50 4.86 34.47 -11.98
N ASN A 51 3.91 33.97 -12.76
CA ASN A 51 3.75 34.38 -14.16
C ASN A 51 2.81 35.58 -14.36
N HIS A 52 1.72 35.67 -13.59
CA HIS A 52 0.65 36.64 -13.85
C HIS A 52 0.60 37.79 -12.83
N ILE A 53 1.06 37.58 -11.59
CA ILE A 53 0.93 38.57 -10.51
C ILE A 53 2.23 39.36 -10.32
N LEU A 54 3.38 38.73 -10.56
CA LEU A 54 4.68 39.34 -10.26
C LEU A 54 5.07 40.47 -11.26
N PRO A 55 5.45 41.67 -10.75
CA PRO A 55 6.02 42.75 -11.56
C PRO A 55 7.36 42.35 -12.22
N GLU A 56 7.70 42.96 -13.36
CA GLU A 56 8.93 42.63 -14.10
C GLU A 56 10.21 42.84 -13.30
N ASN A 57 10.23 43.82 -12.39
CA ASN A 57 11.39 44.14 -11.56
C ASN A 57 11.76 43.02 -10.58
N THR A 58 10.76 42.31 -10.03
CA THR A 58 10.96 41.20 -9.07
C THR A 58 11.00 39.84 -9.76
N ARG A 59 10.63 39.75 -11.03
CA ARG A 59 10.65 38.49 -11.79
C ARG A 59 12.06 37.93 -11.96
N LYS A 60 13.07 38.80 -12.12
CA LYS A 60 14.48 38.40 -12.26
C LYS A 60 15.02 37.73 -10.98
N THR A 61 14.79 38.34 -9.83
CA THR A 61 15.23 37.77 -8.54
C THR A 61 14.54 36.46 -8.22
N VAL A 62 13.24 36.32 -8.53
CA VAL A 62 12.53 35.05 -8.30
C VAL A 62 12.94 33.95 -9.28
N ALA A 63 13.29 34.30 -10.53
CA ALA A 63 13.87 33.35 -11.47
C ALA A 63 15.22 32.80 -10.97
N GLU A 64 16.08 33.66 -10.43
CA GLU A 64 17.36 33.27 -9.82
C GLU A 64 17.15 32.33 -8.62
N ILE A 65 16.18 32.63 -7.75
CA ILE A 65 15.83 31.76 -6.62
C ILE A 65 15.32 30.39 -7.10
N THR A 66 14.45 30.36 -8.11
CA THR A 66 13.90 29.11 -8.66
C THR A 66 15.00 28.27 -9.31
N GLN A 67 15.92 28.92 -10.02
CA GLN A 67 17.09 28.28 -10.61
C GLN A 67 18.05 27.76 -9.53
N TRP A 68 18.22 28.50 -8.43
CA TRP A 68 18.99 28.05 -7.26
C TRP A 68 18.38 26.78 -6.65
N PHE A 69 17.07 26.74 -6.40
CA PHE A 69 16.38 25.54 -5.94
C PHE A 69 16.54 24.35 -6.91
N LYS A 70 16.49 24.60 -8.22
CA LYS A 70 16.73 23.57 -9.23
C LYS A 70 18.18 23.06 -9.23
N SER A 71 19.14 23.94 -8.98
CA SER A 71 20.57 23.61 -8.93
C SER A 71 21.01 22.92 -7.64
N GLN A 72 20.16 22.92 -6.61
CA GLN A 72 20.37 22.14 -5.39
C GLN A 72 20.25 20.64 -5.70
N GLU A 73 21.33 20.08 -6.24
CA GLU A 73 21.53 18.62 -6.35
C GLU A 73 21.70 17.95 -4.99
N THR A 74 21.78 18.72 -3.91
CA THR A 74 21.77 18.25 -2.51
C THR A 74 20.55 17.37 -2.20
N PHE A 75 19.39 17.62 -2.83
CA PHE A 75 18.24 16.72 -2.71
C PHE A 75 18.41 15.37 -3.42
N LYS A 76 19.34 15.25 -4.39
CA LYS A 76 19.71 13.97 -5.02
C LYS A 76 20.70 13.15 -4.19
N MET A 77 21.43 13.78 -3.26
CA MET A 77 22.45 13.08 -2.45
C MET A 77 21.85 12.14 -1.41
N ILE A 78 20.60 12.39 -0.98
CA ILE A 78 19.88 11.47 -0.09
C ILE A 78 19.11 10.49 -0.99
N PRO A 79 19.46 9.19 -1.00
CA PRO A 79 18.74 8.20 -1.81
C PRO A 79 17.41 7.87 -1.12
N MET A 80 16.43 8.77 -1.27
CA MET A 80 15.10 8.63 -0.67
C MET A 80 14.41 7.36 -1.16
N GLU A 81 14.65 6.96 -2.41
CA GLU A 81 14.16 5.74 -3.02
C GLU A 81 14.67 4.50 -2.27
N PHE A 82 15.94 4.52 -1.88
CA PHE A 82 16.57 3.43 -1.13
C PHE A 82 15.99 3.33 0.29
N MET A 83 15.86 4.47 0.97
CA MET A 83 15.25 4.51 2.31
C MET A 83 13.80 4.05 2.30
N LEU A 84 13.02 4.49 1.31
CA LEU A 84 11.63 4.06 1.13
C LEU A 84 11.56 2.55 0.86
N GLY A 85 12.46 2.02 0.03
CA GLY A 85 12.56 0.59 -0.25
C GLY A 85 12.74 -0.24 1.02
N PHE A 86 13.67 0.15 1.90
CA PHE A 86 13.87 -0.53 3.18
C PHE A 86 12.67 -0.43 4.12
N LEU A 87 12.07 0.75 4.21
CA LEU A 87 10.90 0.96 5.07
C LEU A 87 9.73 0.07 4.61
N VAL A 88 9.43 0.07 3.31
CA VAL A 88 8.37 -0.75 2.72
C VAL A 88 8.66 -2.23 2.94
N GLN A 89 9.90 -2.68 2.75
CA GLN A 89 10.28 -4.08 2.98
C GLN A 89 10.08 -4.50 4.45
N ALA A 90 10.43 -3.63 5.41
CA ALA A 90 10.23 -3.90 6.82
C ALA A 90 8.73 -4.02 7.18
N ILE A 91 7.88 -3.15 6.61
CA ILE A 91 6.43 -3.17 6.80
C ILE A 91 5.83 -4.46 6.23
N ILE A 92 6.20 -4.83 4.99
CA ILE A 92 5.70 -6.04 4.33
C ILE A 92 6.07 -7.29 5.13
N THR A 93 7.31 -7.39 5.59
CA THR A 93 7.77 -8.53 6.40
C THR A 93 6.94 -8.70 7.67
N ARG A 94 6.64 -7.60 8.37
CA ARG A 94 5.81 -7.62 9.58
C ARG A 94 4.35 -7.98 9.27
N TRP A 95 3.80 -7.43 8.19
CA TRP A 95 2.45 -7.73 7.75
C TRP A 95 2.29 -9.21 7.37
N GLN A 96 3.26 -9.79 6.67
CA GLN A 96 3.27 -11.22 6.36
C GLN A 96 3.34 -12.07 7.61
N LYS A 97 4.21 -11.71 8.57
CA LYS A 97 4.29 -12.40 9.85
C LYS A 97 2.96 -12.40 10.59
N MET A 98 2.29 -11.25 10.67
CA MET A 98 0.97 -11.12 11.28
C MET A 98 -0.07 -12.07 10.64
N ILE A 99 -0.02 -12.29 9.32
CA ILE A 99 -0.92 -13.23 8.63
C ILE A 99 -0.57 -14.68 8.93
N HIS A 100 0.72 -15.04 8.97
CA HIS A 100 1.16 -16.40 9.29
C HIS A 100 0.87 -16.79 10.74
N ASP A 101 0.92 -15.81 11.64
CA ASP A 101 0.64 -16.01 13.06
C ASP A 101 -0.87 -16.09 13.36
N ILE A 102 -1.76 -16.00 12.34
CA ILE A 102 -3.20 -16.26 12.51
C ILE A 102 -3.39 -17.75 12.82
N GLY A 103 -3.80 -18.06 14.04
CA GLY A 103 -4.08 -19.41 14.51
C GLY A 103 -5.35 -20.01 13.89
N PHE A 104 -5.23 -20.58 12.69
CA PHE A 104 -6.31 -21.35 12.07
C PHE A 104 -6.56 -22.66 12.82
N ILE A 105 -7.83 -23.00 13.02
CA ILE A 105 -8.27 -24.19 13.77
C ILE A 105 -8.22 -25.48 12.95
N ASP A 106 -7.98 -25.42 11.64
CA ASP A 106 -8.10 -26.54 10.72
C ASP A 106 -7.24 -27.74 11.15
N SER A 107 -5.94 -27.53 11.38
CA SER A 107 -5.01 -28.58 11.82
C SER A 107 -5.39 -29.18 13.16
N LEU A 108 -5.80 -28.34 14.13
CA LEU A 108 -6.26 -28.79 15.44
C LEU A 108 -7.54 -29.63 15.32
N SER A 109 -8.50 -29.17 14.53
CA SER A 109 -9.80 -29.83 14.34
C SER A 109 -9.66 -31.21 13.67
N LEU A 110 -8.79 -31.33 12.66
CA LEU A 110 -8.48 -32.60 12.00
C LEU A 110 -7.81 -33.57 12.97
N THR A 111 -6.89 -33.07 13.80
CA THR A 111 -6.22 -33.87 14.83
C THR A 111 -7.21 -34.36 15.88
N VAL A 112 -8.08 -33.48 16.40
CA VAL A 112 -9.10 -33.87 17.38
C VAL A 112 -10.10 -34.87 16.80
N ALA A 113 -10.47 -34.72 15.52
CA ALA A 113 -11.34 -35.64 14.82
C ALA A 113 -10.71 -37.02 14.59
N SER A 114 -9.39 -37.10 14.36
CA SER A 114 -8.69 -38.36 14.13
C SER A 114 -8.36 -39.11 15.41
N TYR A 115 -8.11 -38.44 16.54
CA TYR A 115 -7.77 -39.10 17.79
C TYR A 115 -9.00 -39.50 18.64
N ILE A 116 -10.06 -38.69 18.65
CA ILE A 116 -11.25 -38.93 19.48
C ILE A 116 -12.32 -39.66 18.67
N HIS A 117 -12.32 -40.98 18.79
CA HIS A 117 -13.25 -41.86 18.09
C HIS A 117 -14.60 -42.00 18.81
N GLY A 118 -15.61 -42.45 18.07
CA GLY A 118 -16.94 -42.76 18.60
C GLY A 118 -18.04 -41.81 18.13
N ASN A 119 -19.20 -42.41 17.84
CA ASN A 119 -20.43 -41.76 17.38
C ASN A 119 -21.42 -41.48 18.51
N THR A 120 -21.01 -41.60 19.77
CA THR A 120 -21.85 -41.24 20.92
C THR A 120 -21.94 -39.72 21.07
N ASP A 121 -23.03 -39.23 21.66
CA ASP A 121 -23.20 -37.80 21.95
C ASP A 121 -22.09 -37.25 22.84
N TYR A 122 -21.59 -38.07 23.77
CA TYR A 122 -20.49 -37.71 24.65
C TYR A 122 -19.18 -37.45 23.88
N SER A 123 -18.74 -38.37 23.00
CA SER A 123 -17.55 -38.18 22.17
C SER A 123 -17.68 -36.97 21.24
N ARG A 124 -18.89 -36.71 20.72
CA ARG A 124 -19.19 -35.51 19.94
C ARG A 124 -19.03 -34.23 20.74
N MET A 125 -19.50 -34.19 22.00
CA MET A 125 -19.36 -33.02 22.88
C MET A 125 -17.89 -32.72 23.18
N ILE A 126 -17.07 -33.75 23.43
CA ILE A 126 -15.63 -33.57 23.70
C ILE A 126 -14.94 -32.92 22.50
N ARG A 127 -15.10 -33.47 21.29
CA ARG A 127 -14.48 -32.90 20.07
C ARG A 127 -14.85 -31.43 19.86
N ARG A 128 -16.12 -31.09 20.06
CA ARG A 128 -16.62 -29.70 19.91
C ARG A 128 -16.07 -28.77 20.98
N ASN A 129 -15.93 -29.23 22.22
CA ASN A 129 -15.40 -28.42 23.30
C ASN A 129 -13.91 -28.13 23.09
N ILE A 130 -13.12 -29.12 22.67
CA ILE A 130 -11.68 -28.92 22.42
C ILE A 130 -11.44 -27.94 21.27
N VAL A 131 -12.20 -28.01 20.17
CA VAL A 131 -12.02 -27.06 19.04
C VAL A 131 -12.53 -25.66 19.37
N ARG A 132 -13.47 -25.52 20.32
CA ARG A 132 -14.00 -24.22 20.74
C ARG A 132 -13.03 -23.46 21.64
N TYR A 133 -12.30 -24.17 22.50
CA TYR A 133 -11.32 -23.61 23.43
C TYR A 133 -9.94 -23.52 22.78
#